data_AF-A0A932LET4-F1
#
_entry.id   AF-A0A932LET4-F1
#
_cell.length_a   1.000
_cell.length_b   1.000
_cell.length_c   1.000
_cell.angle_alpha   90.00
_cell.angle_beta   90.00
_cell.angle_gamma   90.00
#
_symmetry.space_group_name_H-M   'P 1'
#
loop_
_entity.id
_entity.type
_entity.pdbx_description
1 polymer ?
#
loop_
_entity_poly.entity_id
_entity_poly.type
_entity_poly.pdbx_seq_one_letter_code
_entity_poly.pdbx_strand_id
1 'polypeptide(L)' 'MIGSTDRHGGLPETAAYTPEDLAATIFHCLGVGPDRELHDDGGGRPYRVYRGQPIRGLL' A
#
# COMPACT_ATOMS: atom_id res chain seq x y z
N MET A 1 -6.16 15.83 7.79
CA MET A 1 -7.01 14.63 7.77
C MET A 1 -6.60 13.78 6.58
N ILE A 2 -6.51 12.46 6.73
CA ILE A 2 -6.18 11.53 5.62
C ILE A 2 -7.49 10.95 5.09
N GLY A 3 -7.62 10.84 3.76
CA GLY A 3 -8.82 10.28 3.13
C GLY A 3 -9.99 11.27 2.97
N SER A 4 -9.74 12.59 3.07
CA SER A 4 -10.76 13.59 2.73
C SER A 4 -10.93 13.70 1.21
N THR A 5 -12.18 13.82 0.79
CA THR A 5 -12.61 14.06 -0.59
C THR A 5 -13.39 15.36 -0.66
N ASP A 6 -13.46 15.97 -1.85
CA ASP A 6 -14.25 17.19 -2.03
C ASP A 6 -15.73 17.00 -1.63
N ARG A 7 -16.45 18.11 -1.48
CA ARG A 7 -17.88 18.13 -1.12
C ARG A 7 -18.80 17.31 -2.05
N HIS A 8 -18.31 16.89 -3.21
CA HIS A 8 -19.03 16.08 -4.20
C HIS A 8 -18.55 14.62 -4.23
N GLY A 9 -17.51 14.26 -3.46
CA GLY A 9 -16.91 12.93 -3.41
C GLY A 9 -16.10 12.55 -4.64
N GLY A 10 -15.66 13.54 -5.45
CA GLY A 10 -15.03 13.29 -6.75
C GLY A 10 -13.52 13.11 -6.69
N LEU A 11 -12.82 14.09 -6.11
CA LEU A 11 -11.37 14.13 -6.02
C LEU A 11 -10.90 14.18 -4.57
N PRO A 12 -9.72 13.63 -4.27
CA PRO A 12 -9.11 13.77 -2.95
C PRO A 12 -8.71 15.23 -2.71
N GLU A 13 -9.04 15.75 -1.53
CA GLU A 13 -8.60 17.09 -1.07
C GLU A 13 -7.16 17.08 -0.54
N THR A 14 -6.59 15.89 -0.36
CA THR A 14 -5.25 15.66 0.16
C THR A 14 -4.48 14.73 -0.79
N ALA A 15 -3.30 14.24 -0.37
CA ALA A 15 -2.58 13.24 -1.13
C ALA A 15 -3.50 12.06 -1.48
N ALA A 16 -3.55 11.73 -2.78
CA ALA A 16 -4.25 10.56 -3.26
C ALA A 16 -3.51 9.30 -2.82
N TYR A 17 -4.24 8.33 -2.30
CA TYR A 17 -3.72 7.02 -1.94
C TYR A 17 -4.49 5.94 -2.70
N THR A 18 -3.77 4.92 -3.13
CA THR A 18 -4.34 3.78 -3.82
C THR A 18 -4.59 2.63 -2.84
N PRO A 19 -5.39 1.61 -3.21
CA PRO A 19 -5.48 0.38 -2.44
C PRO A 19 -4.11 -0.29 -2.20
N GLU A 20 -3.16 -0.13 -3.13
CA GLU A 20 -1.80 -0.67 -2.97
C GLU A 20 -1.01 0.04 -1.86
N ASP A 21 -1.18 1.36 -1.68
CA ASP A 21 -0.55 2.12 -0.60
C ASP A 21 -1.12 1.74 0.77
N LEU A 22 -2.42 1.48 0.83
CA LEU A 22 -3.07 0.95 2.04
C LEU A 22 -2.53 -0.44 2.39
N ALA A 23 -2.45 -1.35 1.41
CA ALA A 23 -1.87 -2.68 1.61
C ALA A 23 -0.40 -2.59 2.08
N ALA A 24 0.40 -1.72 1.45
CA ALA A 24 1.78 -1.46 1.85
C ALA A 24 1.90 -0.99 3.31
N THR A 25 0.99 -0.13 3.75
CA THR A 25 0.91 0.36 5.14
C THR A 25 0.61 -0.79 6.11
N ILE A 26 -0.38 -1.62 5.81
CA ILE A 26 -0.75 -2.78 6.64
C ILE A 26 0.43 -3.75 6.76
N PHE A 27 1.05 -4.11 5.63
CA PHE A 27 2.20 -5.01 5.61
C PHE A 27 3.39 -4.42 6.37
N HIS A 28 3.65 -3.11 6.23
CA HIS A 28 4.66 -2.42 7.01
C HIS A 28 4.41 -2.55 8.53
N CYS A 29 3.18 -2.29 8.99
CA CYS A 29 2.81 -2.42 10.40
C CYS A 29 2.93 -3.86 10.93
N LEU A 30 2.77 -4.86 10.06
CA LEU A 30 2.98 -6.27 10.39
C LEU A 30 4.46 -6.71 10.33
N GLY A 31 5.39 -5.78 10.03
CA GLY A 31 6.82 -6.09 9.89
C GLY A 31 7.20 -6.76 8.56
N VAL A 32 6.29 -6.78 7.58
CA VAL A 32 6.51 -7.31 6.23
C VAL A 32 7.06 -6.18 5.34
N GLY A 33 8.39 -6.16 5.22
CA GLY A 33 9.09 -5.17 4.41
C GLY A 33 8.80 -5.30 2.90
N PRO A 34 8.98 -4.21 2.13
CA PRO A 34 8.70 -4.16 0.69
C PRO A 34 9.64 -5.05 -0.15
N ASP A 35 10.76 -5.48 0.44
CA ASP A 35 11.76 -6.37 -0.17
C ASP A 35 11.44 -7.85 0.07
N ARG A 36 10.31 -8.16 0.73
CA ARG A 36 9.87 -9.55 0.88
C ARG A 36 9.31 -10.03 -0.46
N GLU A 37 10.01 -10.99 -1.03
CA GLU A 37 9.58 -11.70 -2.23
C GLU A 37 8.76 -12.93 -1.81
N LEU A 38 7.59 -13.09 -2.41
CA LEU A 38 6.84 -14.33 -2.36
C LEU A 38 7.36 -15.24 -3.46
N HIS A 39 7.69 -16.47 -3.05
CA HIS A 39 8.07 -17.55 -3.94
C HIS A 39 6.89 -18.50 -4.06
N ASP A 40 6.54 -18.88 -5.28
CA ASP A 40 5.59 -19.98 -5.50
C ASP A 40 6.36 -21.31 -5.38
N ASP A 41 5.77 -22.29 -4.70
CA ASP A 41 6.38 -23.59 -4.35
C ASP A 41 6.83 -24.41 -5.59
N GLY A 42 6.40 -24.04 -6.79
CA GLY A 42 6.73 -24.69 -8.06
C GLY A 42 7.96 -24.14 -8.82
N GLY A 43 8.81 -23.32 -8.21
CA GLY A 43 9.98 -22.72 -8.88
C GLY A 43 9.64 -21.48 -9.72
N GLY A 44 8.54 -20.80 -9.38
CA GLY A 44 8.06 -19.60 -10.06
C GLY A 44 8.84 -18.34 -9.70
N ARG A 45 8.87 -17.39 -10.64
CA ARG A 45 9.56 -16.09 -10.55
C ARG A 45 9.13 -15.33 -9.28
N PRO A 46 10.05 -14.73 -8.50
CA PRO A 46 9.69 -13.98 -7.31
C PRO A 46 8.75 -12.82 -7.68
N TYR A 47 7.72 -12.64 -6.87
CA TYR A 47 6.82 -11.50 -6.97
C TYR A 47 6.80 -10.72 -5.66
N ARG A 48 6.78 -9.39 -5.77
CA ARG A 48 6.64 -8.51 -4.61
C ARG A 48 5.26 -8.67 -4.00
N VAL A 49 5.20 -8.70 -2.66
CA VAL A 49 3.96 -8.75 -1.87
C VAL A 49 3.05 -7.55 -2.17
N TYR A 50 3.64 -6.37 -2.41
CA TYR A 50 2.95 -5.14 -2.80
C TYR A 50 3.88 -4.22 -3.60
N ARG A 51 3.32 -3.32 -4.40
CA ARG A 51 4.08 -2.31 -5.18
C ARG A 51 3.84 -0.86 -4.73
N GLY A 52 2.81 -0.62 -3.91
CA GLY A 52 2.52 0.67 -3.29
C GLY A 52 3.54 1.09 -2.23
N GLN A 53 3.38 2.31 -1.72
CA GLN A 53 4.23 2.88 -0.67
C GLN A 53 3.43 3.03 0.63
N PRO A 54 4.00 2.72 1.81
CA PRO A 54 3.32 2.96 3.08
C PRO A 54 2.91 4.44 3.23
N ILE A 55 1.67 4.65 3.68
CA ILE A 55 1.11 5.97 3.94
C ILE A 55 1.80 6.53 5.19
N ARG A 56 2.81 7.37 4.98
CA ARG A 56 3.64 7.91 6.07
C ARG A 56 2.88 8.63 7.18
N GLY A 57 1.71 9.20 6.88
CA GLY A 57 0.87 9.86 7.88
C GLY A 57 0.08 8.90 8.78
N LEU A 58 0.15 7.59 8.54
CA LEU A 58 -0.47 6.52 9.33
C LEU A 58 0.55 5.63 10.06
N LEU A 59 1.85 5.92 9.91
CA LEU A 59 2.96 5.28 10.62
C LEU A 59 3.33 6.10 11.85
#